data_AF-H9G977-F1
#
_entry.id   AF-H9G977-F1
#
_cell.length_a   1.000
_cell.length_b   1.000
_cell.length_c   1.000
_cell.angle_alpha   90.00
_cell.angle_beta   90.00
_cell.angle_gamma   90.00
#
_symmetry.space_group_name_H-M   'P 1'
#
loop_
_entity.id
_entity.type
_entity.pdbx_description
1 polymer ?
#
loop_
_entity_poly.entity_id
_entity_poly.type
_entity_poly.pdbx_seq_one_letter_code
_entity_poly.pdbx_strand_id
1 'polypeptide(L)'
;MEKGTSCGTSECVQGPPSSLTREVKKTRFPEHIYRPKSSPSKSETSSPVEVTGPEPTSHLPYVPVISYRAKRLNQRLPMKAQGPGRTRLVTVETKKIMSVLDEAILRAELVTTFPYLMQHLEAASMVLGPELTGALKEHLRLSNILTATRSRLDGTGPLHKDTHKRKTGAAKDPTGHLPLVTYGLQGSVRNILRLFDTNSETGQIIRSFARRKRLSANLFLKSLVEFRMFFLERLLTTPLEDKEWKELKEELSEQDKKNKELIAWLEEEVTAAVLDRDEELSRKDVIIKELKSQLHNLANCADSQIQRTRAEAEEQQKEAQQGAHAKCLKLQQELNQLRAQFNALIAENQDAEKAIRKKKFKVEMEIENWVQKYDVEMVEKQKEIEEIDVVYSVVKEHLADLREKLRLLDQEHAQIKEERKMKLEQKEKSDQEMAVLVRAATIIQAFWKGYQVRSILRTRRKKKKGKGKKPTKK
;
A
#
# COMPACT_ATOMS: atom_id res chain seq x y z
N MET A 1 56.72 18.77 29.01
CA MET A 1 56.68 17.62 29.92
C MET A 1 56.41 16.40 29.05
N GLU A 2 57.51 15.76 28.66
CA GLU A 2 57.79 14.31 28.79
C GLU A 2 57.33 13.55 27.53
N LYS A 3 58.21 13.21 26.57
CA LYS A 3 59.28 12.16 26.55
C LYS A 3 58.69 10.76 26.82
N GLY A 4 58.94 9.68 26.09
CA GLY A 4 59.87 9.33 25.00
C GLY A 4 59.34 8.09 24.23
N THR A 5 59.73 7.80 22.98
CA THR A 5 60.89 6.95 22.54
C THR A 5 60.83 5.53 23.12
N SER A 6 61.11 4.39 22.45
CA SER A 6 61.78 4.02 21.19
C SER A 6 61.37 2.57 20.83
N CYS A 7 61.18 2.18 19.57
CA CYS A 7 62.17 1.55 18.67
C CYS A 7 62.67 0.14 19.06
N GLY A 8 62.58 -0.80 18.10
CA GLY A 8 63.16 -2.14 18.13
C GLY A 8 62.91 -2.88 16.81
N THR A 9 63.89 -2.78 15.91
CA THR A 9 63.94 -3.23 14.50
C THR A 9 64.72 -4.55 14.30
N SER A 10 64.69 -5.04 13.03
CA SER A 10 65.58 -6.02 12.34
C SER A 10 65.14 -7.49 12.41
N GLU A 11 65.20 -8.33 11.36
CA GLU A 11 65.95 -8.36 10.08
C GLU A 11 65.26 -9.44 9.18
N CYS A 12 64.84 -9.20 7.92
CA CYS A 12 65.57 -9.26 6.63
C CYS A 12 66.28 -10.58 6.25
N VAL A 13 65.77 -11.29 5.22
CA VAL A 13 66.53 -11.98 4.11
C VAL A 13 65.56 -12.17 2.90
N GLN A 14 65.64 -11.34 1.84
CA GLN A 14 66.21 -11.60 0.48
C GLN A 14 65.79 -12.92 -0.21
N GLY A 15 65.03 -12.90 -1.32
CA GLY A 15 65.55 -12.83 -2.70
C GLY A 15 64.74 -13.76 -3.66
N PRO A 16 64.90 -13.69 -5.01
CA PRO A 16 63.84 -13.17 -5.89
C PRO A 16 63.40 -14.15 -7.05
N PRO A 17 62.99 -13.72 -8.27
CA PRO A 17 61.70 -14.08 -8.87
C PRO A 17 61.80 -14.97 -10.13
N SER A 18 60.70 -15.57 -10.56
CA SER A 18 60.61 -16.10 -11.94
C SER A 18 59.18 -16.18 -12.45
N SER A 19 59.00 -15.45 -13.56
CA SER A 19 57.93 -15.47 -14.55
C SER A 19 57.47 -16.86 -14.99
N LEU A 20 56.18 -17.01 -15.32
CA LEU A 20 55.71 -17.55 -16.62
C LEU A 20 54.16 -17.52 -16.71
N THR A 21 53.70 -16.73 -17.68
CA THR A 21 52.56 -16.95 -18.59
C THR A 21 51.42 -17.91 -18.23
N ARG A 22 50.20 -17.32 -18.28
CA ARG A 22 49.03 -17.76 -19.07
C ARG A 22 48.35 -19.07 -18.67
N GLU A 23 47.20 -18.96 -18.01
CA GLU A 23 46.01 -19.72 -18.42
C GLU A 23 44.71 -19.05 -17.96
N VAL A 24 43.86 -18.74 -18.94
CA VAL A 24 42.49 -18.29 -18.74
C VAL A 24 41.67 -19.52 -18.30
N LYS A 25 41.30 -19.60 -17.03
CA LYS A 25 40.29 -20.55 -16.55
C LYS A 25 39.06 -19.79 -16.08
N LYS A 26 37.98 -19.96 -16.83
CA LYS A 26 36.59 -19.64 -16.46
C LYS A 26 36.29 -20.24 -15.08
N THR A 27 36.22 -19.40 -14.05
CA THR A 27 35.57 -19.73 -12.79
C THR A 27 34.21 -19.06 -12.74
N ARG A 28 33.21 -19.90 -12.98
CA ARG A 28 31.78 -19.64 -12.91
C ARG A 28 31.41 -19.38 -11.45
N PHE A 29 31.02 -18.16 -11.09
CA PHE A 29 30.39 -17.87 -9.81
C PHE A 29 28.95 -18.43 -9.82
N PRO A 30 28.50 -19.15 -8.78
CA PRO A 30 27.13 -19.62 -8.68
C PRO A 30 26.22 -18.51 -8.11
N GLU A 31 25.32 -17.99 -8.94
CA GLU A 31 24.15 -17.25 -8.49
C GLU A 31 23.15 -18.24 -7.85
N HIS A 32 23.00 -18.17 -6.54
CA HIS A 32 21.86 -18.77 -5.85
C HIS A 32 20.62 -17.90 -6.10
N ILE A 33 19.93 -18.18 -7.20
CA ILE A 33 18.54 -17.73 -7.43
C ILE A 33 17.61 -18.82 -6.88
N TYR A 34 16.95 -18.52 -5.77
CA TYR A 34 15.90 -19.36 -5.19
C TYR A 34 14.66 -19.26 -6.10
N ARG A 35 14.41 -20.31 -6.89
CA ARG A 35 13.19 -20.47 -7.70
C ARG A 35 12.40 -21.68 -7.17
N PRO A 36 11.17 -21.54 -6.67
CA PRO A 36 10.32 -22.68 -6.37
C PRO A 36 9.68 -23.23 -7.65
N LYS A 37 9.45 -24.54 -7.60
CA LYS A 37 9.06 -25.47 -8.66
C LYS A 37 7.66 -25.20 -9.22
N SER A 38 7.50 -25.39 -10.54
CA SER A 38 6.23 -25.67 -11.20
C SER A 38 6.19 -27.16 -11.60
N SER A 39 5.09 -27.88 -11.35
CA SER A 39 4.10 -28.41 -12.31
C SER A 39 3.24 -29.49 -11.59
N PRO A 40 2.09 -29.99 -12.12
CA PRO A 40 1.07 -29.38 -13.00
C PRO A 40 -0.41 -29.73 -12.62
N SER A 41 -1.36 -29.16 -13.40
CA SER A 41 -2.77 -29.58 -13.61
C SER A 41 -3.77 -29.15 -12.51
N LYS A 42 -5.00 -28.68 -12.76
CA LYS A 42 -5.93 -28.81 -13.88
C LYS A 42 -6.77 -27.53 -14.04
N SER A 43 -7.33 -27.39 -15.23
CA SER A 43 -8.44 -26.53 -15.65
C SER A 43 -9.61 -26.48 -14.67
N GLU A 44 -10.16 -25.30 -14.41
CA GLU A 44 -11.62 -25.07 -14.31
C GLU A 44 -11.95 -23.57 -14.30
N THR A 45 -12.72 -23.18 -15.33
CA THR A 45 -13.76 -22.14 -15.37
C THR A 45 -13.61 -20.87 -14.52
N SER A 46 -13.51 -19.76 -15.24
CA SER A 46 -13.76 -18.40 -14.78
C SER A 46 -15.13 -18.27 -14.09
N SER A 47 -15.12 -17.89 -12.82
CA SER A 47 -16.18 -17.10 -12.21
C SER A 47 -15.55 -15.90 -11.51
N PRO A 48 -16.14 -14.69 -11.59
CA PRO A 48 -15.58 -13.51 -10.96
C PRO A 48 -15.77 -13.63 -9.44
N VAL A 49 -14.67 -13.57 -8.69
CA VAL A 49 -14.74 -13.40 -7.24
C VAL A 49 -15.12 -11.95 -6.97
N GLU A 50 -16.43 -11.77 -6.81
CA GLU A 50 -17.06 -10.63 -6.18
C GLU A 50 -16.48 -10.53 -4.76
N VAL A 51 -15.68 -9.49 -4.51
CA VAL A 51 -15.26 -9.13 -3.16
C VAL A 51 -16.51 -8.64 -2.44
N THR A 52 -17.18 -9.58 -1.79
CA THR A 52 -18.22 -9.28 -0.80
C THR A 52 -17.54 -8.52 0.33
N GLY A 53 -17.72 -7.20 0.33
CA GLY A 53 -17.54 -6.40 1.52
C GLY A 53 -18.43 -6.97 2.64
N PRO A 54 -18.08 -6.75 3.92
CA PRO A 54 -18.98 -7.13 5.00
C PRO A 54 -20.32 -6.44 4.74
N GLU A 55 -21.37 -7.25 4.62
CA GLU A 55 -22.74 -6.74 4.50
C GLU A 55 -22.99 -5.69 5.57
N PRO A 56 -23.76 -4.63 5.27
CA PRO A 56 -24.28 -3.79 6.32
C PRO A 56 -25.26 -4.64 7.11
N THR A 57 -24.79 -5.31 8.17
CA THR A 57 -25.66 -5.75 9.24
C THR A 57 -26.35 -4.49 9.74
N SER A 58 -27.57 -4.29 9.25
CA SER A 58 -28.57 -3.43 9.81
C SER A 58 -28.85 -4.01 11.20
N HIS A 59 -27.98 -3.64 12.15
CA HIS A 59 -28.36 -3.59 13.55
C HIS A 59 -29.43 -2.50 13.66
N LEU A 60 -30.63 -2.87 13.23
CA LEU A 60 -31.86 -2.30 13.76
C LEU A 60 -31.65 -2.27 15.28
N PRO A 61 -31.85 -1.11 15.93
CA PRO A 61 -31.78 -1.08 17.37
C PRO A 61 -32.71 -2.17 17.88
N TYR A 62 -32.18 -3.08 18.69
CA TYR A 62 -32.98 -4.04 19.42
C TYR A 62 -33.94 -3.22 20.27
N VAL A 63 -35.14 -3.00 19.73
CA VAL A 63 -36.26 -2.49 20.49
C VAL A 63 -36.59 -3.64 21.43
N PRO A 64 -36.44 -3.48 22.75
CA PRO A 64 -36.89 -4.49 23.67
C PRO A 64 -38.37 -4.71 23.34
N VAL A 65 -38.71 -5.89 22.84
CA VAL A 65 -40.10 -6.33 22.80
C VAL A 65 -40.48 -6.49 24.27
N ILE A 66 -40.89 -5.38 24.89
CA ILE A 66 -41.54 -5.39 26.18
C ILE A 66 -42.82 -6.14 25.93
N SER A 67 -42.77 -7.44 26.19
CA SER A 67 -43.92 -8.31 26.29
C SER A 67 -44.75 -7.77 27.45
N TYR A 68 -45.62 -6.81 27.17
CA TYR A 68 -46.75 -6.54 28.02
C TYR A 68 -47.61 -7.79 27.94
N ARG A 69 -47.37 -8.72 28.86
CA ARG A 69 -48.29 -9.78 29.20
C ARG A 69 -49.54 -9.05 29.70
N ALA A 70 -50.44 -8.74 28.77
CA ALA A 70 -51.72 -8.16 29.06
C ALA A 70 -52.42 -9.13 30.01
N LYS A 71 -52.31 -8.88 31.32
CA LYS A 71 -53.26 -9.40 32.28
C LYS A 71 -54.58 -8.87 31.75
N ARG A 72 -55.37 -9.74 31.13
CA ARG A 72 -56.80 -9.52 30.92
C ARG A 72 -57.34 -9.30 32.33
N LEU A 73 -57.37 -8.04 32.75
CA LEU A 73 -58.33 -7.60 33.73
C LEU A 73 -59.66 -8.01 33.12
N ASN A 74 -60.33 -8.95 33.78
CA ASN A 74 -61.75 -9.20 33.60
C ASN A 74 -62.46 -7.89 33.95
N GLN A 75 -62.42 -6.92 33.04
CA GLN A 75 -63.36 -5.82 33.01
C GLN A 75 -64.69 -6.50 32.74
N ARG A 76 -65.47 -6.66 33.81
CA ARG A 76 -66.91 -6.82 33.70
C ARG A 76 -67.37 -5.63 32.85
N LEU A 77 -67.60 -5.88 31.57
CA LEU A 77 -68.28 -4.94 30.69
C LEU A 77 -69.55 -4.51 31.43
N PRO A 78 -69.75 -3.20 31.68
CA PRO A 78 -70.96 -2.77 32.34
C PRO A 78 -72.11 -3.18 31.47
N MET A 79 -73.04 -3.84 32.13
CA MET A 79 -74.15 -4.53 31.52
C MET A 79 -74.84 -3.63 30.50
N LYS A 80 -74.96 -4.18 29.28
CA LYS A 80 -75.96 -3.84 28.27
C LYS A 80 -77.18 -3.25 28.98
N ALA A 81 -77.51 -1.98 28.74
CA ALA A 81 -78.62 -1.27 29.35
C ALA A 81 -79.79 -2.22 29.57
N GLN A 82 -79.92 -2.77 30.78
CA GLN A 82 -80.96 -3.74 31.04
C GLN A 82 -82.21 -2.88 31.14
N GLY A 83 -83.10 -3.05 30.17
CA GLY A 83 -84.44 -2.52 30.27
C GLY A 83 -85.11 -3.02 31.56
N PRO A 84 -86.28 -2.47 31.90
CA PRO A 84 -86.97 -2.84 33.12
C PRO A 84 -87.09 -4.37 33.24
N GLY A 85 -86.74 -4.91 34.40
CA GLY A 85 -86.72 -6.37 34.63
C GLY A 85 -88.11 -7.00 34.50
N ARG A 86 -89.17 -6.17 34.55
CA ARG A 86 -90.56 -6.55 34.36
C ARG A 86 -90.99 -6.25 32.93
N THR A 87 -91.66 -7.22 32.31
CA THR A 87 -92.25 -7.09 30.97
C THR A 87 -93.74 -6.79 30.99
N ARG A 88 -94.39 -6.81 32.16
CA ARG A 88 -95.83 -6.63 32.31
C ARG A 88 -96.19 -5.74 33.50
N LEU A 89 -97.20 -4.89 33.30
CA LEU A 89 -97.79 -4.06 34.35
C LEU A 89 -98.61 -4.96 35.30
N VAL A 90 -98.31 -4.91 36.60
CA VAL A 90 -98.93 -5.79 37.60
C VAL A 90 -100.14 -5.12 38.26
N THR A 91 -100.05 -3.82 38.56
CA THR A 91 -101.09 -3.11 39.30
C THR A 91 -102.25 -2.68 38.40
N VAL A 92 -103.45 -2.58 38.99
CA VAL A 92 -104.66 -2.17 38.27
C VAL A 92 -104.56 -0.70 37.86
N GLU A 93 -103.93 0.13 38.69
CA GLU A 93 -103.70 1.56 38.47
C GLU A 93 -102.79 1.78 37.27
N THR A 94 -101.67 1.05 37.16
CA THR A 94 -100.76 1.18 36.02
C THR A 94 -101.38 0.67 34.71
N LYS A 95 -102.16 -0.41 34.76
CA LYS A 95 -102.96 -0.88 33.62
C LYS A 95 -104.02 0.13 33.20
N LYS A 96 -104.71 0.78 34.15
CA LYS A 96 -105.68 1.86 33.87
C LYS A 96 -105.01 3.05 33.21
N ILE A 97 -103.86 3.50 33.72
CA ILE A 97 -103.09 4.61 33.13
C ILE A 97 -102.71 4.28 31.68
N MET A 98 -102.20 3.07 31.42
CA MET A 98 -101.84 2.63 30.07
C MET A 98 -103.07 2.53 29.15
N SER A 99 -104.17 1.97 29.65
CA SER A 99 -105.43 1.87 28.90
C SER A 99 -106.03 3.24 28.56
N VAL A 100 -105.92 4.23 29.45
CA VAL A 100 -106.35 5.61 29.17
C VAL A 100 -105.48 6.23 28.08
N LEU A 101 -104.17 5.98 28.09
CA LEU A 101 -103.27 6.44 27.03
C LEU A 101 -103.55 5.73 25.69
N ASP A 102 -103.76 4.42 25.70
CA ASP A 102 -104.13 3.63 24.51
C ASP A 102 -105.44 4.14 23.90
N GLU A 103 -106.46 4.37 24.73
CA GLU A 103 -107.75 4.93 24.32
C GLU A 103 -107.61 6.36 23.80
N ALA A 104 -106.76 7.19 24.42
CA ALA A 104 -106.48 8.54 23.95
C ALA A 104 -105.77 8.54 22.58
N ILE A 105 -104.84 7.62 22.34
CA ILE A 105 -104.20 7.41 21.04
C ILE A 105 -105.26 7.03 20.01
N LEU A 106 -106.09 6.02 20.31
CA LEU A 106 -107.14 5.55 19.40
C LEU A 106 -108.13 6.66 19.02
N ARG A 107 -108.59 7.45 20.00
CA ARG A 107 -109.49 8.58 19.75
C ARG A 107 -108.80 9.69 18.95
N ALA A 108 -107.55 10.01 19.26
CA ALA A 108 -106.77 10.99 18.50
C ALA A 108 -106.53 10.52 17.05
N GLU A 109 -106.27 9.23 16.85
CA GLU A 109 -106.13 8.64 15.53
C GLU A 109 -107.41 8.76 14.69
N LEU A 110 -108.57 8.60 15.31
CA LEU A 110 -109.87 8.68 14.65
C LEU A 110 -110.25 10.12 14.34
N VAL A 111 -110.14 11.05 15.30
CA VAL A 111 -110.44 12.47 15.10
C VAL A 111 -109.56 13.08 14.00
N THR A 112 -108.30 12.67 13.90
CA THR A 112 -107.38 13.16 12.85
C THR A 112 -107.77 12.72 11.44
N THR A 113 -108.68 11.74 11.28
CA THR A 113 -109.25 11.35 9.99
C THR A 113 -110.48 12.16 9.57
N PHE A 114 -111.14 12.87 10.50
CA PHE A 114 -112.38 13.62 10.20
C PHE A 114 -112.25 14.61 9.05
N PRO A 115 -111.18 15.43 8.94
CA PRO A 115 -111.04 16.37 7.82
C PRO A 115 -110.99 15.69 6.46
N TYR A 116 -110.41 14.49 6.38
CA TYR A 116 -110.35 13.69 5.15
C TYR A 116 -111.72 13.08 4.82
N LEU A 117 -112.41 12.54 5.83
CA LEU A 117 -113.76 11.98 5.66
C LEU A 117 -114.78 13.04 5.22
N MET A 118 -114.68 14.26 5.76
CA MET A 118 -115.54 15.37 5.34
C MET A 118 -115.31 15.79 3.88
N GLN A 119 -114.10 15.68 3.36
CA GLN A 119 -113.76 16.01 1.97
C GLN A 119 -114.24 14.94 0.97
N HIS A 120 -114.43 13.70 1.41
CA HIS A 120 -114.82 12.55 0.58
C HIS A 120 -116.10 11.88 1.08
N LEU A 121 -117.03 12.68 1.58
CA LEU A 121 -118.22 12.18 2.27
C LEU A 121 -119.14 11.36 1.36
N GLU A 122 -119.23 11.69 0.07
CA GLU A 122 -120.04 10.96 -0.92
C GLU A 122 -119.54 9.53 -1.13
N ALA A 123 -118.22 9.36 -1.30
CA ALA A 123 -117.59 8.06 -1.45
C ALA A 123 -117.59 7.24 -0.14
N ALA A 124 -117.52 7.91 1.02
CA ALA A 124 -117.50 7.26 2.32
C ALA A 124 -118.91 6.93 2.86
N SER A 125 -119.97 7.53 2.30
CA SER A 125 -121.36 7.37 2.78
C SER A 125 -121.85 5.92 2.80
N MET A 126 -121.41 5.12 1.84
CA MET A 126 -121.76 3.69 1.72
C MET A 126 -121.16 2.84 2.85
N VAL A 127 -120.02 3.25 3.40
CA VAL A 127 -119.30 2.54 4.47
C VAL A 127 -119.69 3.07 5.86
N LEU A 128 -119.99 4.37 5.96
CA LEU A 128 -120.32 5.05 7.21
C LEU A 128 -121.76 4.76 7.68
N GLY A 129 -122.68 4.48 6.76
CA GLY A 129 -124.11 4.37 7.08
C GLY A 129 -124.79 5.74 7.25
N PRO A 130 -126.13 5.80 7.25
CA PRO A 130 -126.88 7.06 7.20
C PRO A 130 -126.72 7.91 8.46
N GLU A 131 -126.64 7.28 9.63
CA GLU A 131 -126.54 7.96 10.93
C GLU A 131 -125.19 8.67 11.11
N LEU A 132 -124.09 7.98 10.81
CA LEU A 132 -122.74 8.52 10.91
C LEU A 132 -122.45 9.53 9.79
N THR A 133 -122.96 9.29 8.58
CA THR A 133 -122.91 10.26 7.49
C THR A 133 -123.67 11.53 7.85
N GLY A 134 -124.84 11.41 8.49
CA GLY A 134 -125.61 12.53 9.02
C GLY A 134 -124.85 13.30 10.10
N ALA A 135 -124.24 12.61 11.06
CA ALA A 135 -123.42 13.21 12.11
C ALA A 135 -122.18 13.94 11.55
N LEU A 136 -121.54 13.39 10.52
CA LEU A 136 -120.43 14.03 9.82
C LEU A 136 -120.87 15.24 8.97
N LYS A 137 -122.06 15.21 8.35
CA LYS A 137 -122.66 16.39 7.68
C LYS A 137 -122.92 17.52 8.67
N GLU A 138 -123.46 17.20 9.85
CA GLU A 138 -123.67 18.22 10.89
C GLU A 138 -122.34 18.71 11.47
N HIS A 139 -121.35 17.85 11.66
CA HIS A 139 -120.01 18.26 12.06
C HIS A 139 -119.34 19.16 11.01
N LEU A 140 -119.50 18.87 9.71
CA LEU A 140 -119.05 19.74 8.62
C LEU A 140 -119.80 21.07 8.62
N ARG A 141 -121.12 21.06 8.83
CA ARG A 141 -121.94 22.27 8.97
C ARG A 141 -121.45 23.13 10.12
N LEU A 142 -121.25 22.55 11.30
CA LEU A 142 -120.72 23.22 12.49
C LEU A 142 -119.27 23.69 12.29
N SER A 143 -118.44 22.92 11.61
CA SER A 143 -117.07 23.30 11.25
C SER A 143 -117.07 24.50 10.30
N ASN A 144 -117.96 24.53 9.31
CA ASN A 144 -118.09 25.65 8.36
C ASN A 144 -118.67 26.89 9.03
N ILE A 145 -119.60 26.72 9.98
CA ILE A 145 -120.10 27.82 10.81
C ILE A 145 -118.97 28.34 11.72
N LEU A 146 -118.15 27.45 12.30
CA LEU A 146 -116.99 27.84 13.11
C LEU A 146 -115.95 28.59 12.26
N THR A 147 -115.61 28.11 11.08
CA THR A 147 -114.65 28.80 10.21
C THR A 147 -115.22 30.13 9.73
N ALA A 148 -116.50 30.21 9.38
CA ALA A 148 -117.14 31.48 9.00
C ALA A 148 -117.22 32.48 10.15
N THR A 149 -117.56 32.04 11.37
CA THR A 149 -117.55 32.90 12.58
C THR A 149 -116.14 33.33 12.96
N ARG A 150 -115.15 32.42 12.84
CA ARG A 150 -113.72 32.73 13.00
C ARG A 150 -113.26 33.77 11.99
N SER A 151 -113.55 33.61 10.70
CA SER A 151 -113.19 34.56 9.65
C SER A 151 -113.89 35.91 9.81
N ARG A 152 -115.13 35.96 10.34
CA ARG A 152 -115.84 37.21 10.66
C ARG A 152 -115.21 37.94 11.84
N LEU A 153 -114.78 37.21 12.86
CA LEU A 153 -114.04 37.76 14.01
C LEU A 153 -112.62 38.19 13.62
N ASP A 154 -111.96 37.46 12.72
CA ASP A 154 -110.64 37.80 12.20
C ASP A 154 -110.71 38.99 11.20
N GLY A 155 -111.87 39.25 10.57
CA GLY A 155 -112.11 40.37 9.64
C GLY A 155 -112.61 41.68 10.28
N THR A 156 -112.84 41.71 11.60
CA THR A 156 -113.36 42.88 12.35
C THR A 156 -112.34 43.48 13.34
N GLY A 157 -111.06 43.46 12.99
CA GLY A 157 -110.01 44.16 13.75
C GLY A 157 -108.84 44.63 12.87
N PRO A 158 -108.53 45.94 12.79
CA PRO A 158 -107.35 46.42 12.09
C PRO A 158 -106.08 46.21 12.91
N LEU A 159 -105.04 45.78 12.19
CA LEU A 159 -103.60 46.03 12.38
C LEU A 159 -103.16 46.73 13.69
N HIS A 160 -102.52 45.99 14.60
CA HIS A 160 -101.39 46.53 15.36
C HIS A 160 -100.41 45.41 15.75
N LYS A 161 -99.15 45.60 15.34
CA LYS A 161 -97.98 44.89 15.88
C LYS A 161 -97.79 45.36 17.33
N ASP A 162 -97.60 44.44 18.27
CA ASP A 162 -96.40 44.39 19.12
C ASP A 162 -96.46 43.27 20.19
N THR A 163 -95.30 42.62 20.31
CA THR A 163 -94.64 41.97 21.47
C THR A 163 -95.42 41.20 22.56
N HIS A 164 -94.87 40.02 22.87
CA HIS A 164 -94.86 39.32 24.16
C HIS A 164 -96.03 39.53 25.14
N LYS A 165 -97.01 38.63 25.03
CA LYS A 165 -97.61 37.82 26.13
C LYS A 165 -98.92 37.29 25.57
N ARG A 166 -98.91 36.04 25.10
CA ARG A 166 -100.16 35.30 24.84
C ARG A 166 -100.83 34.99 26.19
N LYS A 167 -101.38 36.02 26.84
CA LYS A 167 -102.64 35.85 27.54
C LYS A 167 -103.67 35.66 26.43
N THR A 168 -104.31 34.50 26.45
CA THR A 168 -105.50 34.19 25.67
C THR A 168 -106.61 35.15 26.10
N GLY A 169 -106.52 36.39 25.64
CA GLY A 169 -107.65 37.30 25.58
C GLY A 169 -108.62 36.70 24.59
N ALA A 170 -109.63 36.02 25.11
CA ALA A 170 -110.85 35.77 24.37
C ALA A 170 -111.29 37.12 23.81
N ALA A 171 -111.22 37.30 22.50
CA ALA A 171 -112.02 38.32 21.84
C ALA A 171 -113.45 38.05 22.32
N LYS A 172 -113.99 38.98 23.14
CA LYS A 172 -115.35 38.86 23.66
C LYS A 172 -116.25 38.85 22.45
N ASP A 173 -116.72 37.67 22.10
CA ASP A 173 -117.81 37.50 21.17
C ASP A 173 -119.04 38.20 21.80
N PRO A 174 -119.52 39.33 21.27
CA PRO A 174 -120.62 40.06 21.87
C PRO A 174 -121.94 39.27 21.84
N THR A 175 -121.97 38.12 21.15
CA THR A 175 -123.18 37.36 20.85
C THR A 175 -123.13 35.91 21.35
N GLY A 176 -122.05 35.48 22.02
CA GLY A 176 -121.93 34.13 22.63
C GLY A 176 -121.93 32.95 21.63
N HIS A 177 -121.86 33.21 20.33
CA HIS A 177 -121.97 32.22 19.27
C HIS A 177 -120.71 31.34 19.13
N LEU A 178 -119.51 31.84 19.41
CA LEU A 178 -118.25 31.11 19.25
C LEU A 178 -118.05 30.03 20.35
N PRO A 179 -118.22 30.31 21.66
CA PRO A 179 -118.23 29.25 22.69
C PRO A 179 -119.33 28.21 22.45
N LEU A 180 -120.50 28.65 21.96
CA LEU A 180 -121.62 27.75 21.66
C LEU A 180 -121.31 26.84 20.47
N VAL A 181 -120.75 27.37 19.38
CA VAL A 181 -120.36 26.59 18.19
C VAL A 181 -119.16 25.69 18.49
N THR A 182 -118.20 26.12 19.31
CA THR A 182 -117.10 25.23 19.75
C THR A 182 -117.59 24.10 20.66
N TYR A 183 -118.53 24.36 21.57
CA TYR A 183 -119.15 23.31 22.38
C TYR A 183 -120.00 22.37 21.51
N GLY A 184 -120.73 22.89 20.54
CA GLY A 184 -121.45 22.09 19.53
C GLY A 184 -120.49 21.25 18.67
N LEU A 185 -119.33 21.79 18.31
CA LEU A 185 -118.30 21.05 17.57
C LEU A 185 -117.67 19.96 18.44
N GLN A 186 -117.38 20.22 19.71
CA GLN A 186 -116.93 19.19 20.65
C GLN A 186 -118.00 18.13 20.89
N GLY A 187 -119.26 18.54 21.01
CA GLY A 187 -120.41 17.66 21.13
C GLY A 187 -120.57 16.76 19.90
N SER A 188 -120.41 17.32 18.69
CA SER A 188 -120.43 16.54 17.45
C SER A 188 -119.24 15.60 17.32
N VAL A 189 -118.02 16.00 17.72
CA VAL A 189 -116.86 15.08 17.79
C VAL A 189 -117.14 13.93 18.75
N ARG A 190 -117.66 14.22 19.96
CA ARG A 190 -118.03 13.19 20.94
C ARG A 190 -119.15 12.30 20.44
N ASN A 191 -120.14 12.85 19.75
CA ASN A 191 -121.24 12.09 19.17
C ASN A 191 -120.74 11.15 18.06
N ILE A 192 -119.87 11.65 17.17
CA ILE A 192 -119.24 10.85 16.13
C ILE A 192 -118.36 9.76 16.74
N LEU A 193 -117.54 10.07 17.75
CA LEU A 193 -116.74 9.07 18.46
C LEU A 193 -117.61 8.00 19.12
N ARG A 194 -118.72 8.36 19.78
CA ARG A 194 -119.67 7.39 20.33
C ARG A 194 -120.31 6.50 19.26
N LEU A 195 -120.63 7.07 18.09
CA LEU A 195 -121.17 6.31 16.95
C LEU A 195 -120.12 5.35 16.35
N PHE A 196 -118.84 5.71 16.42
CA PHE A 196 -117.74 4.82 16.09
C PHE A 196 -117.52 3.73 17.13
N ASP A 197 -117.77 4.02 18.41
CA ASP A 197 -117.72 3.03 19.49
C ASP A 197 -118.86 2.00 19.36
N THR A 198 -120.05 2.41 18.89
CA THR A 198 -121.17 1.50 18.61
C THR A 198 -120.97 0.66 17.34
N ASN A 199 -120.24 1.17 16.35
CA ASN A 199 -119.96 0.50 15.07
C ASN A 199 -118.44 0.28 14.89
N SER A 200 -117.88 -0.67 15.65
CA SER A 200 -116.43 -0.96 15.70
C SER A 200 -115.81 -1.28 14.33
N GLU A 201 -116.54 -1.97 13.45
CA GLU A 201 -116.05 -2.35 12.11
C GLU A 201 -115.83 -1.12 11.22
N THR A 202 -116.76 -0.16 11.26
CA THR A 202 -116.66 1.11 10.53
C THR A 202 -115.46 1.95 11.01
N GLY A 203 -115.19 1.95 12.31
CA GLY A 203 -114.02 2.63 12.89
C GLY A 203 -112.67 2.00 12.50
N GLN A 204 -112.62 0.69 12.24
CA GLN A 204 -111.41 0.01 11.75
C GLN A 204 -111.17 0.28 10.26
N ILE A 205 -112.22 0.24 9.44
CA ILE A 205 -112.13 0.56 8.01
C ILE A 205 -111.63 2.00 7.82
N ILE A 206 -112.05 2.93 8.68
CA ILE A 206 -111.60 4.32 8.60
C ILE A 206 -110.17 4.55 9.08
N ARG A 207 -109.72 3.75 10.05
CA ARG A 207 -108.31 3.71 10.42
C ARG A 207 -107.43 3.25 9.26
N SER A 208 -107.94 2.48 8.30
CA SER A 208 -107.16 2.17 7.08
C SER A 208 -106.95 3.39 6.17
N PHE A 209 -107.88 4.36 6.17
CA PHE A 209 -107.73 5.66 5.49
C PHE A 209 -106.77 6.63 6.20
N ALA A 210 -106.26 6.26 7.39
CA ALA A 210 -105.33 7.05 8.21
C ALA A 210 -103.99 7.36 7.54
N ARG A 211 -103.64 6.72 6.41
CA ARG A 211 -102.37 6.96 5.70
C ARG A 211 -102.28 8.34 5.02
N ARG A 212 -103.39 9.08 4.90
CA ARG A 212 -103.44 10.41 4.25
C ARG A 212 -103.70 11.58 5.22
N LYS A 213 -103.28 11.42 6.48
CA LYS A 213 -103.36 12.45 7.54
C LYS A 213 -102.46 13.65 7.22
N ARG A 214 -102.83 14.84 7.72
CA ARG A 214 -101.99 16.05 7.68
C ARG A 214 -100.68 15.81 8.44
N LEU A 215 -99.56 16.35 7.95
CA LEU A 215 -98.22 16.19 8.55
C LEU A 215 -98.19 16.52 10.05
N SER A 216 -98.82 17.63 10.47
CA SER A 216 -98.88 18.04 11.88
C SER A 216 -99.62 17.04 12.77
N ALA A 217 -100.65 16.38 12.24
CA ALA A 217 -101.39 15.35 12.99
C ALA A 217 -100.57 14.06 13.15
N ASN A 218 -99.75 13.71 12.15
CA ASN A 218 -98.88 12.53 12.21
C ASN A 218 -97.72 12.71 13.21
N LEU A 219 -97.11 13.91 13.27
CA LEU A 219 -96.07 14.20 14.27
C LEU A 219 -96.60 14.11 15.71
N PHE A 220 -97.80 14.64 15.94
CA PHE A 220 -98.45 14.54 17.25
C PHE A 220 -98.72 13.09 17.64
N LEU A 221 -99.30 12.28 16.75
CA LEU A 221 -99.52 10.85 17.01
C LEU A 221 -98.22 10.09 17.26
N LYS A 222 -97.16 10.36 16.50
CA LYS A 222 -95.84 9.76 16.72
C LYS A 222 -95.28 10.08 18.11
N SER A 223 -95.35 11.36 18.51
CA SER A 223 -94.92 11.77 19.85
C SER A 223 -95.74 11.11 20.96
N LEU A 224 -97.03 10.85 20.73
CA LEU A 224 -97.91 10.19 21.70
C LEU A 224 -97.58 8.69 21.85
N VAL A 225 -97.20 8.04 20.75
CA VAL A 225 -96.71 6.66 20.76
C VAL A 225 -95.34 6.56 21.43
N GLU A 226 -94.41 7.48 21.15
CA GLU A 226 -93.10 7.54 21.83
C GLU A 226 -93.27 7.80 23.34
N PHE A 227 -94.17 8.71 23.71
CA PHE A 227 -94.53 8.98 25.09
C PHE A 227 -95.11 7.76 25.79
N ARG A 228 -95.99 7.01 25.11
CA ARG A 228 -96.52 5.74 25.61
C ARG A 228 -95.39 4.74 25.90
N MET A 229 -94.41 4.61 25.01
CA MET A 229 -93.27 3.71 25.21
C MET A 229 -92.43 4.11 26.43
N PHE A 230 -92.14 5.40 26.58
CA PHE A 230 -91.44 5.93 27.75
C PHE A 230 -92.22 5.71 29.06
N PHE A 231 -93.54 5.95 29.06
CA PHE A 231 -94.40 5.69 30.22
C PHE A 231 -94.44 4.22 30.57
N LEU A 232 -94.52 3.34 29.57
CA LEU A 232 -94.48 1.91 29.80
C LEU A 232 -93.17 1.50 30.45
N GLU A 233 -92.03 1.97 29.94
CA GLU A 233 -90.71 1.72 30.52
C GLU A 233 -90.66 2.19 31.98
N ARG A 234 -91.06 3.44 32.26
CA ARG A 234 -91.09 4.00 33.63
C ARG A 234 -92.04 3.29 34.59
N LEU A 235 -93.16 2.77 34.10
CA LEU A 235 -94.13 2.03 34.92
C LEU A 235 -93.69 0.58 35.16
N LEU A 236 -92.79 0.05 34.33
CA LEU A 236 -92.19 -1.26 34.49
C LEU A 236 -90.93 -1.22 35.37
N THR A 237 -90.25 -0.08 35.49
CA THR A 237 -89.08 0.06 36.37
C THR A 237 -89.48 0.12 37.84
N THR A 238 -88.85 -0.72 38.65
CA THR A 238 -89.03 -0.71 40.11
C THR A 238 -88.20 0.44 40.72
N PRO A 239 -88.67 1.13 41.79
CA PRO A 239 -87.87 2.17 42.46
C PRO A 239 -86.54 1.67 43.03
N LEU A 240 -86.39 0.36 43.27
CA LEU A 240 -85.13 -0.27 43.65
C LEU A 240 -84.18 -0.39 42.45
N GLU A 241 -84.67 -0.91 41.33
CA GLU A 241 -83.92 -0.98 40.06
C GLU A 241 -83.41 0.41 39.66
N ASP A 242 -84.27 1.44 39.73
CA ASP A 242 -83.91 2.85 39.45
C ASP A 242 -82.79 3.39 40.38
N LYS A 243 -82.67 2.89 41.61
CA LYS A 243 -81.59 3.28 42.54
C LYS A 243 -80.30 2.52 42.22
N GLU A 244 -80.38 1.21 42.02
CA GLU A 244 -79.26 0.36 41.61
C GLU A 244 -78.62 0.87 40.30
N TRP A 245 -79.44 1.32 39.34
CA TRP A 245 -78.96 1.94 38.11
C TRP A 245 -78.17 3.23 38.33
N LYS A 246 -78.62 4.07 39.27
CA LYS A 246 -77.92 5.32 39.59
C LYS A 246 -76.60 5.03 40.28
N GLU A 247 -76.60 4.15 41.27
CA GLU A 247 -75.40 3.73 41.99
C GLU A 247 -74.38 3.09 41.04
N LEU A 248 -74.82 2.18 40.15
CA LEU A 248 -73.94 1.56 39.16
C LEU A 248 -73.40 2.57 38.15
N LYS A 249 -74.20 3.56 37.75
CA LYS A 249 -73.74 4.64 36.86
C LYS A 249 -72.71 5.55 37.55
N GLU A 250 -72.91 5.85 38.83
CA GLU A 250 -71.99 6.63 39.64
C GLU A 250 -70.67 5.86 39.83
N GLU A 251 -70.72 4.56 40.18
CA GLU A 251 -69.53 3.72 40.31
C GLU A 251 -68.74 3.65 38.99
N LEU A 252 -69.42 3.46 37.86
CA LEU A 252 -68.76 3.49 36.54
C LEU A 252 -68.15 4.86 36.23
N SER A 253 -68.81 5.95 36.61
CA SER A 253 -68.25 7.29 36.43
C SER A 253 -67.01 7.50 37.29
N GLU A 254 -66.97 6.97 38.52
CA GLU A 254 -65.79 7.03 39.37
C GLU A 254 -64.65 6.17 38.84
N GLN A 255 -64.95 4.96 38.36
CA GLN A 255 -63.96 4.09 37.71
C GLN A 255 -63.41 4.73 36.44
N ASP A 256 -64.26 5.36 35.63
CA ASP A 256 -63.85 6.07 34.41
C ASP A 256 -62.94 7.28 34.74
N LYS A 257 -63.24 8.03 35.82
CA LYS A 257 -62.35 9.10 36.31
C LYS A 257 -60.99 8.56 36.75
N LYS A 258 -60.97 7.51 37.58
CA LYS A 258 -59.72 6.87 38.03
C LYS A 258 -58.90 6.32 36.86
N ASN A 259 -59.58 5.72 35.86
CA ASN A 259 -58.91 5.23 34.66
C ASN A 259 -58.34 6.37 33.82
N LYS A 260 -59.06 7.49 33.68
CA LYS A 260 -58.57 8.69 32.97
C LYS A 260 -57.35 9.30 33.65
N GLU A 261 -57.38 9.41 34.98
CA GLU A 261 -56.23 9.87 35.77
C GLU A 261 -55.02 8.94 35.60
N LEU A 262 -55.24 7.62 35.64
CA LEU A 262 -54.18 6.64 35.44
C LEU A 262 -53.60 6.69 34.01
N ILE A 263 -54.45 6.85 33.00
CA ILE A 263 -54.00 7.02 31.61
C ILE A 263 -53.17 8.29 31.48
N ALA A 264 -53.64 9.42 32.01
CA ALA A 264 -52.90 10.68 31.95
C ALA A 264 -51.54 10.58 32.66
N TRP A 265 -51.49 9.92 33.83
CA TRP A 265 -50.23 9.68 34.55
C TRP A 265 -49.28 8.77 33.76
N LEU A 266 -49.76 7.69 33.14
CA LEU A 266 -48.95 6.82 32.30
C LEU A 266 -48.46 7.53 31.03
N GLU A 267 -49.30 8.37 30.41
CA GLU A 267 -48.93 9.18 29.26
C GLU A 267 -47.84 10.20 29.63
N GLU A 268 -47.93 10.82 30.81
CA GLU A 268 -46.90 11.72 31.32
C GLU A 268 -45.58 10.97 31.58
N GLU A 269 -45.61 9.81 32.23
CA GLU A 269 -44.42 8.99 32.48
C GLU A 269 -43.75 8.55 31.16
N VAL A 270 -44.54 8.15 30.16
CA VAL A 270 -44.03 7.76 28.84
C VAL A 270 -43.41 8.97 28.12
N THR A 271 -44.05 10.14 28.18
CA THR A 271 -43.49 11.35 27.54
C THR A 271 -42.20 11.78 28.23
N ALA A 272 -42.12 11.72 29.56
CA ALA A 272 -40.89 11.98 30.31
C ALA A 272 -39.77 11.01 29.93
N ALA A 273 -40.03 9.70 29.90
CA ALA A 273 -39.04 8.69 29.51
C ALA A 273 -38.56 8.84 28.05
N VAL A 274 -39.44 9.27 27.15
CA VAL A 274 -39.09 9.58 25.75
C VAL A 274 -38.16 10.79 25.67
N LEU A 275 -38.46 11.85 26.42
CA LEU A 275 -37.62 13.06 26.47
C LEU A 275 -36.22 12.75 27.02
N ASP A 276 -36.12 12.03 28.14
CA ASP A 276 -34.83 11.62 28.72
C ASP A 276 -33.98 10.82 27.73
N ARG A 277 -34.61 9.86 27.03
CA ARG A 277 -33.96 9.08 25.98
C ARG A 277 -33.47 9.98 24.83
N ASP A 278 -34.29 10.92 24.38
CA ASP A 278 -33.93 11.83 23.28
C ASP A 278 -32.81 12.80 23.67
N GLU A 279 -32.76 13.25 24.93
CA GLU A 279 -31.64 14.01 25.47
C GLU A 279 -30.34 13.19 25.49
N GLU A 280 -30.39 11.95 25.98
CA GLU A 280 -29.23 11.06 25.97
C GLU A 280 -28.72 10.77 24.56
N LEU A 281 -29.62 10.52 23.62
CA LEU A 281 -29.26 10.33 22.21
C LEU A 281 -28.62 11.59 21.64
N SER A 282 -29.16 12.76 21.93
CA SER A 282 -28.59 14.04 21.50
C SER A 282 -27.18 14.25 22.06
N ARG A 283 -26.94 13.90 23.34
CA ARG A 283 -25.59 13.94 23.96
C ARG A 283 -24.63 12.96 23.27
N LYS A 284 -25.07 11.73 23.00
CA LYS A 284 -24.27 10.71 22.28
C LYS A 284 -23.96 11.14 20.85
N ASP A 285 -24.91 11.76 20.14
CA ASP A 285 -24.71 12.27 18.79
C ASP A 285 -23.67 13.39 18.72
N VAL A 286 -23.62 14.28 19.72
CA VAL A 286 -22.58 15.30 19.83
C VAL A 286 -21.20 14.64 20.01
N ILE A 287 -21.09 13.65 20.91
CA ILE A 287 -19.84 12.92 21.12
C ILE A 287 -19.40 12.19 19.85
N ILE A 288 -20.33 11.55 19.13
CA ILE A 288 -20.04 10.87 17.86
C ILE A 288 -19.51 11.87 16.82
N LYS A 289 -20.10 13.06 16.72
CA LYS A 289 -19.63 14.11 15.80
C LYS A 289 -18.22 14.59 16.17
N GLU A 290 -17.95 14.81 17.45
CA GLU A 290 -16.64 15.22 17.93
C GLU A 290 -15.57 14.14 17.66
N LEU A 291 -15.84 12.87 17.97
CA LEU A 291 -14.92 11.77 17.69
C LEU A 291 -14.66 11.59 16.19
N LYS A 292 -15.68 11.78 15.34
CA LYS A 292 -15.51 11.76 13.88
C LYS A 292 -14.60 12.90 13.41
N SER A 293 -14.76 14.10 13.96
CA SER A 293 -13.90 15.26 13.68
C SER A 293 -12.45 15.00 14.10
N GLN A 294 -12.25 14.48 15.31
CA GLN A 294 -10.92 14.14 15.83
C GLN A 294 -10.23 13.07 14.98
N LEU A 295 -10.94 12.01 14.59
CA LEU A 295 -10.42 10.99 13.68
C LEU A 295 -10.02 11.56 12.33
N HIS A 296 -10.85 12.42 11.75
CA HIS A 296 -10.53 13.07 10.47
C HIS A 296 -9.28 13.97 10.58
N ASN A 297 -9.19 14.75 11.66
CA ASN A 297 -8.02 15.60 11.90
C ASN A 297 -6.75 14.77 12.11
N LEU A 298 -6.81 13.68 12.88
CA LEU A 298 -5.69 12.77 13.07
C LEU A 298 -5.23 12.13 11.74
N ALA A 299 -6.18 11.69 10.91
CA ALA A 299 -5.87 11.14 9.59
C ALA A 299 -5.15 12.18 8.71
N ASN A 300 -5.67 13.40 8.63
CA ASN A 300 -5.05 14.48 7.86
C ASN A 300 -3.66 14.86 8.37
N CYS A 301 -3.47 14.89 9.70
CA CYS A 301 -2.16 15.14 10.31
C CYS A 301 -1.17 14.02 9.99
N ALA A 302 -1.60 12.75 10.08
CA ALA A 302 -0.76 11.60 9.74
C ALA A 302 -0.37 11.61 8.26
N ASP A 303 -1.32 11.85 7.36
CA ASP A 303 -1.05 11.96 5.92
C ASP A 303 -0.04 13.08 5.61
N SER A 304 -0.23 14.25 6.22
CA SER A 304 0.71 15.37 6.08
C SER A 304 2.11 15.03 6.59
N GLN A 305 2.20 14.30 7.72
CA GLN A 305 3.49 13.87 8.29
C GLN A 305 4.17 12.81 7.43
N ILE A 306 3.41 11.86 6.88
CA ILE A 306 3.92 10.85 5.94
C ILE A 306 4.45 11.52 4.68
N GLN A 307 3.72 12.50 4.12
CA GLN A 307 4.15 13.24 2.94
C GLN A 307 5.46 14.00 3.19
N ARG A 308 5.59 14.71 4.32
CA ARG A 308 6.83 15.40 4.68
C ARG A 308 8.00 14.45 4.84
N THR A 309 7.81 13.36 5.59
CA THR A 309 8.86 12.36 5.83
C THR A 309 9.33 11.72 4.53
N ARG A 310 8.41 11.42 3.60
CA ARG A 310 8.76 10.90 2.27
C ARG A 310 9.53 11.92 1.44
N ALA A 311 9.09 13.18 1.42
CA ALA A 311 9.77 14.24 0.67
C ALA A 311 11.20 14.47 1.20
N GLU A 312 11.38 14.54 2.52
CA GLU A 312 12.69 14.67 3.17
C GLU A 312 13.59 13.47 2.87
N ALA A 313 13.07 12.25 2.93
CA ALA A 313 13.82 11.05 2.60
C ALA A 313 14.24 11.01 1.12
N GLU A 314 13.37 11.42 0.21
CA GLU A 314 13.68 11.52 -1.23
C GLU A 314 14.74 12.59 -1.52
N GLU A 315 14.69 13.74 -0.83
CA GLU A 315 15.68 14.81 -0.94
C GLU A 315 17.05 14.33 -0.44
N GLN A 316 17.11 13.74 0.76
CA GLN A 316 18.33 13.14 1.31
C GLN A 316 18.90 12.05 0.40
N GLN A 317 18.04 11.21 -0.19
CA GLN A 317 18.45 10.19 -1.15
C GLN A 317 19.09 10.83 -2.39
N LYS A 318 18.47 11.87 -2.96
CA LYS A 318 19.01 12.58 -4.13
C LYS A 318 20.35 13.22 -3.82
N GLU A 319 20.49 13.89 -2.68
CA GLU A 319 21.75 14.48 -2.24
C GLU A 319 22.84 13.43 -2.05
N ALA A 320 22.53 12.30 -1.41
CA ALA A 320 23.46 11.20 -1.23
C ALA A 320 23.88 10.59 -2.57
N GLN A 321 22.94 10.41 -3.51
CA GLN A 321 23.22 9.91 -4.86
C GLN A 321 24.13 10.88 -5.64
N GLN A 322 23.85 12.18 -5.61
CA GLN A 322 24.68 13.19 -6.25
C GLN A 322 26.08 13.26 -5.61
N GLY A 323 26.16 13.20 -4.28
CA GLY A 323 27.41 13.17 -3.54
C GLY A 323 28.25 11.93 -3.87
N ALA A 324 27.62 10.75 -3.96
CA ALA A 324 28.29 9.52 -4.37
C ALA A 324 28.75 9.57 -5.83
N HIS A 325 27.90 10.07 -6.74
CA HIS A 325 28.24 10.23 -8.14
C HIS A 325 29.44 11.18 -8.34
N ALA A 326 29.45 12.32 -7.65
CA ALA A 326 30.56 13.27 -7.69
C ALA A 326 31.87 12.63 -7.17
N LYS A 327 31.80 11.82 -6.11
CA LYS A 327 32.97 11.07 -5.61
C LYS A 327 33.47 10.04 -6.63
N CYS A 328 32.57 9.28 -7.25
CA CYS A 328 32.94 8.33 -8.31
C CYS A 328 33.64 9.03 -9.48
N LEU A 329 33.13 10.18 -9.92
CA LEU A 329 33.76 10.97 -11.00
C LEU A 329 35.16 11.44 -10.62
N LYS A 330 35.36 11.93 -9.38
CA LYS A 330 36.68 12.33 -8.88
C LYS A 330 37.66 11.17 -8.86
N LEU A 331 37.27 10.03 -8.28
CA LEU A 331 38.11 8.84 -8.24
C LEU A 331 38.42 8.30 -9.65
N GLN A 332 37.47 8.38 -10.58
CA GLN A 332 37.68 7.98 -11.97
C GLN A 332 38.69 8.91 -12.66
N GLN A 333 38.66 10.22 -12.39
CA GLN A 333 39.65 11.17 -12.90
C GLN A 333 41.04 10.89 -12.32
N GLU A 334 41.16 10.70 -11.01
CA GLU A 334 42.43 10.35 -10.34
C GLU A 334 43.01 9.05 -10.90
N LEU A 335 42.18 8.02 -11.09
CA LEU A 335 42.58 6.75 -11.67
C LEU A 335 43.10 6.92 -13.11
N ASN A 336 42.43 7.74 -13.93
CA ASN A 336 42.88 8.02 -15.29
C ASN A 336 44.20 8.81 -15.31
N GLN A 337 44.36 9.79 -14.42
CA GLN A 337 45.62 10.53 -14.26
C GLN A 337 46.76 9.61 -13.84
N LEU A 338 46.53 8.72 -12.87
CA LEU A 338 47.53 7.78 -12.39
C LEU A 338 47.92 6.76 -13.46
N ARG A 339 46.94 6.30 -14.26
CA ARG A 339 47.21 5.47 -15.45
C ARG A 339 48.07 6.19 -16.48
N ALA A 340 47.79 7.46 -16.74
CA ALA A 340 48.58 8.26 -17.68
C ALA A 340 50.02 8.45 -17.17
N GLN A 341 50.20 8.76 -15.88
CA GLN A 341 51.52 8.87 -15.24
C GLN A 341 52.30 7.55 -15.30
N PHE A 342 51.63 6.44 -15.00
CA PHE A 342 52.25 5.11 -15.07
C PHE A 342 52.71 4.76 -16.49
N ASN A 343 51.87 5.02 -17.51
CA ASN A 343 52.24 4.80 -18.91
C ASN A 343 53.40 5.70 -19.35
N ALA A 344 53.45 6.95 -18.88
CA ALA A 344 54.57 7.86 -19.14
C ALA A 344 55.88 7.33 -18.56
N LEU A 345 55.87 6.86 -17.30
CA LEU A 345 57.04 6.23 -16.66
C LEU A 345 57.49 4.95 -17.38
N ILE A 346 56.55 4.14 -17.87
CA ILE A 346 56.89 2.98 -18.70
C ILE A 346 57.64 3.42 -19.96
N ALA A 347 57.12 4.43 -20.67
CA ALA A 347 57.74 4.94 -21.88
C ALA A 347 59.14 5.51 -21.61
N GLU A 348 59.28 6.33 -20.56
CA GLU A 348 60.57 6.89 -20.13
C GLU A 348 61.59 5.79 -19.80
N ASN A 349 61.19 4.78 -19.03
CA ASN A 349 62.05 3.63 -18.71
C ASN A 349 62.44 2.84 -19.96
N GLN A 350 61.51 2.61 -20.89
CA GLN A 350 61.82 1.94 -22.15
C GLN A 350 62.83 2.74 -22.99
N ASP A 351 62.72 4.06 -23.03
CA ASP A 351 63.64 4.89 -23.80
C ASP A 351 65.02 5.02 -23.12
N ALA A 352 65.05 5.12 -21.79
CA ALA A 352 66.29 5.04 -21.00
C ALA A 352 67.00 3.69 -21.21
N GLU A 353 66.25 2.59 -21.18
CA GLU A 353 66.76 1.24 -21.40
C GLU A 353 67.31 1.06 -22.82
N LYS A 354 66.57 1.49 -23.85
CA LYS A 354 67.07 1.53 -25.24
C LYS A 354 68.32 2.39 -25.38
N ALA A 355 68.40 3.52 -24.68
CA ALA A 355 69.58 4.39 -24.71
C ALA A 355 70.81 3.69 -24.11
N ILE A 356 70.65 2.98 -22.99
CA ILE A 356 71.71 2.17 -22.38
C ILE A 356 72.10 1.01 -23.32
N ARG A 357 71.15 0.30 -23.93
CA ARG A 357 71.45 -0.75 -24.93
C ARG A 357 72.26 -0.21 -26.11
N LYS A 358 71.93 0.98 -26.62
CA LYS A 358 72.70 1.63 -27.70
C LYS A 358 74.12 1.98 -27.25
N LYS A 359 74.30 2.51 -26.04
CA LYS A 359 75.63 2.80 -25.47
C LYS A 359 76.44 1.53 -25.29
N LYS A 360 75.83 0.48 -24.74
CA LYS A 360 76.43 -0.86 -24.59
C LYS A 360 76.93 -1.38 -25.93
N PHE A 361 76.08 -1.40 -26.97
CA PHE A 361 76.46 -1.86 -28.30
C PHE A 361 77.63 -1.06 -28.89
N LYS A 362 77.69 0.26 -28.68
CA LYS A 362 78.83 1.08 -29.13
C LYS A 362 80.14 0.65 -28.46
N VAL A 363 80.12 0.47 -27.15
CA VAL A 363 81.31 0.02 -26.39
C VAL A 363 81.70 -1.40 -26.79
N GLU A 364 80.74 -2.31 -26.95
CA GLU A 364 80.99 -3.67 -27.43
C GLU A 364 81.64 -3.67 -28.82
N MET A 365 81.17 -2.82 -29.73
CA MET A 365 81.76 -2.64 -31.06
C MET A 365 83.18 -2.03 -31.00
N GLU A 366 83.43 -1.08 -30.10
CA GLU A 366 84.78 -0.55 -29.87
C GLU A 366 85.74 -1.64 -29.34
N ILE A 367 85.29 -2.46 -28.38
CA ILE A 367 86.06 -3.60 -27.86
C ILE A 367 86.37 -4.59 -28.98
N GLU A 368 85.37 -4.97 -29.78
CA GLU A 368 85.55 -5.87 -30.92
C GLU A 368 86.59 -5.32 -31.91
N ASN A 369 86.54 -4.02 -32.21
CA ASN A 369 87.54 -3.38 -33.06
C ASN A 369 88.96 -3.42 -32.45
N TRP A 370 89.10 -3.26 -31.13
CA TRP A 370 90.40 -3.37 -30.45
C TRP A 370 90.92 -4.80 -30.43
N VAL A 371 90.06 -5.79 -30.23
CA VAL A 371 90.40 -7.21 -30.32
C VAL A 371 90.89 -7.54 -31.73
N GLN A 372 90.16 -7.14 -32.77
CA GLN A 372 90.57 -7.37 -34.15
C GLN A 372 91.92 -6.73 -34.49
N LYS A 373 92.18 -5.50 -34.02
CA LYS A 373 93.50 -4.86 -34.18
C LYS A 373 94.60 -5.64 -33.49
N TYR A 374 94.37 -6.04 -32.24
CA TYR A 374 95.31 -6.85 -31.48
C TYR A 374 95.60 -8.18 -32.17
N ASP A 375 94.57 -8.90 -32.64
CA ASP A 375 94.74 -10.17 -33.36
C ASP A 375 95.58 -9.99 -34.63
N VAL A 376 95.37 -8.91 -35.40
CA VAL A 376 96.18 -8.58 -36.58
C VAL A 376 97.63 -8.28 -36.20
N GLU A 377 97.86 -7.40 -35.23
CA GLU A 377 99.20 -7.05 -34.76
C GLU A 377 99.95 -8.27 -34.20
N MET A 378 99.25 -9.15 -33.47
CA MET A 378 99.82 -10.40 -32.96
C MET A 378 100.22 -11.35 -34.08
N VAL A 379 99.39 -11.48 -35.12
CA VAL A 379 99.72 -12.29 -36.31
C VAL A 379 100.91 -11.68 -37.07
N GLU A 380 100.99 -10.36 -37.20
CA GLU A 380 102.14 -9.68 -37.81
C GLU A 380 103.41 -9.90 -36.98
N LYS A 381 103.35 -9.75 -35.65
CA LYS A 381 104.49 -10.01 -34.76
C LYS A 381 104.93 -11.46 -34.79
N GLN A 382 103.99 -12.40 -34.87
CA GLN A 382 104.31 -13.82 -35.02
C GLN A 382 105.04 -14.09 -36.34
N LYS A 383 104.61 -13.47 -37.45
CA LYS A 383 105.33 -13.55 -38.74
C LYS A 383 106.73 -12.95 -38.65
N GLU A 384 106.90 -11.79 -38.02
CA GLU A 384 108.22 -11.18 -37.80
C GLU A 384 109.14 -12.11 -36.99
N ILE A 385 108.63 -12.76 -35.94
CA ILE A 385 109.38 -13.74 -35.15
C ILE A 385 109.78 -14.94 -36.02
N GLU A 386 108.85 -15.50 -36.79
CA GLU A 386 109.13 -16.62 -37.70
C GLU A 386 110.17 -16.24 -38.77
N GLU A 387 110.10 -15.05 -39.33
CA GLU A 387 111.10 -14.52 -40.27
C GLU A 387 112.49 -14.39 -39.63
N ILE A 388 112.57 -13.84 -38.41
CA ILE A 388 113.82 -13.74 -37.65
C ILE A 388 114.36 -15.12 -37.30
N ASP A 389 113.51 -16.06 -36.88
CA ASP A 389 113.90 -17.43 -36.54
C ASP A 389 114.46 -18.17 -37.76
N VAL A 390 113.87 -17.98 -38.94
CA VAL A 390 114.42 -18.50 -40.20
C VAL A 390 115.82 -17.94 -40.44
N VAL A 391 116.00 -16.62 -40.35
CA VAL A 391 117.33 -16.00 -40.52
C VAL A 391 118.32 -16.49 -39.46
N TYR A 392 117.90 -16.56 -38.20
CA TYR A 392 118.71 -17.05 -37.09
C TYR A 392 119.15 -18.50 -37.31
N SER A 393 118.27 -19.37 -37.82
CA SER A 393 118.61 -20.75 -38.14
C SER A 393 119.71 -20.85 -39.21
N VAL A 394 119.61 -20.07 -40.28
CA VAL A 394 120.62 -19.99 -41.35
C VAL A 394 121.95 -19.44 -40.82
N VAL A 395 121.91 -18.35 -40.05
CA VAL A 395 123.12 -17.77 -39.43
C VAL A 395 123.77 -18.78 -38.48
N LYS A 396 122.97 -19.52 -37.72
CA LYS A 396 123.46 -20.58 -36.80
C LYS A 396 124.14 -21.71 -37.57
N GLU A 397 123.57 -22.15 -38.70
CA GLU A 397 124.20 -23.13 -39.59
C GLU A 397 125.52 -22.60 -40.17
N HIS A 398 125.53 -21.39 -40.74
CA HIS A 398 126.77 -20.77 -41.24
C HIS A 398 127.84 -20.61 -40.16
N LEU A 399 127.44 -20.27 -38.94
CA LEU A 399 128.33 -20.16 -37.80
C LEU A 399 128.85 -21.54 -37.36
N ALA A 400 128.06 -22.60 -37.48
CA ALA A 400 128.52 -23.97 -37.28
C ALA A 400 129.54 -24.38 -38.36
N ASP A 401 129.26 -24.11 -39.63
CA ASP A 401 130.17 -24.38 -40.75
C ASP A 401 131.50 -23.64 -40.58
N LEU A 402 131.46 -22.36 -40.21
CA LEU A 402 132.67 -21.56 -39.97
C LEU A 402 133.46 -22.08 -38.77
N ARG A 403 132.79 -22.49 -37.69
CA ARG A 403 133.46 -23.12 -36.54
C ARG A 403 134.12 -24.44 -36.93
N GLU A 404 133.49 -25.24 -37.77
CA GLU A 404 134.09 -26.48 -38.26
C GLU A 404 135.31 -26.20 -39.15
N LYS A 405 135.20 -25.25 -40.08
CA LYS A 405 136.34 -24.79 -40.89
C LYS A 405 137.48 -24.25 -40.02
N LEU A 406 137.18 -23.45 -39.00
CA LEU A 406 138.19 -22.96 -38.06
C LEU A 406 138.84 -24.11 -37.29
N ARG A 407 138.07 -25.10 -36.84
CA ARG A 407 138.59 -26.30 -36.18
C ARG A 407 139.55 -27.08 -37.09
N LEU A 408 139.21 -27.24 -38.37
CA LEU A 408 140.09 -27.88 -39.34
C LEU A 408 141.35 -27.05 -39.58
N LEU A 409 141.23 -25.74 -39.77
CA LEU A 409 142.36 -24.83 -39.91
C LEU A 409 143.27 -24.84 -38.67
N ASP A 410 142.72 -24.91 -37.45
CA ASP A 410 143.48 -25.02 -36.22
C ASP A 410 144.24 -26.35 -36.15
N GLN A 411 143.64 -27.45 -36.63
CA GLN A 411 144.33 -28.74 -36.76
C GLN A 411 145.46 -28.69 -37.79
N GLU A 412 145.22 -28.12 -38.97
CA GLU A 412 146.24 -27.91 -40.00
C GLU A 412 147.35 -26.99 -39.49
N HIS A 413 147.03 -25.90 -38.79
CA HIS A 413 148.00 -25.01 -38.18
C HIS A 413 148.83 -25.70 -37.10
N ALA A 414 148.23 -26.59 -36.30
CA ALA A 414 148.95 -27.43 -35.35
C ALA A 414 149.90 -28.39 -36.07
N GLN A 415 149.44 -29.07 -37.13
CA GLN A 415 150.26 -29.96 -37.96
C GLN A 415 151.42 -29.21 -38.62
N ILE A 416 151.19 -28.03 -39.21
CA ILE A 416 152.25 -27.21 -39.81
C ILE A 416 153.24 -26.74 -38.74
N LYS A 417 152.77 -26.37 -37.54
CA LYS A 417 153.66 -26.01 -36.43
C LYS A 417 154.51 -27.20 -35.99
N GLU A 418 153.93 -28.38 -35.88
CA GLU A 418 154.64 -29.62 -35.57
C GLU A 418 155.61 -30.00 -36.69
N GLU A 419 155.22 -29.95 -37.96
CA GLU A 419 156.09 -30.18 -39.10
C GLU A 419 157.26 -29.19 -39.14
N ARG A 420 157.01 -27.90 -38.89
CA ARG A 420 158.07 -26.89 -38.81
C ARG A 420 159.02 -27.20 -37.67
N LYS A 421 158.51 -27.64 -36.52
CA LYS A 421 159.33 -28.08 -35.38
C LYS A 421 160.17 -29.31 -35.74
N MET A 422 159.56 -30.33 -36.35
CA MET A 422 160.27 -31.55 -36.79
C MET A 422 161.30 -31.25 -37.88
N LYS A 423 161.00 -30.39 -38.86
CA LYS A 423 161.96 -29.94 -39.90
C LYS A 423 163.09 -29.10 -39.31
N LEU A 424 162.81 -28.28 -38.30
CA LEU A 424 163.85 -27.54 -37.56
C LEU A 424 164.76 -28.53 -36.82
N GLU A 425 164.19 -29.48 -36.08
CA GLU A 425 164.94 -30.55 -35.40
C GLU A 425 165.74 -31.42 -36.39
N GLN A 426 165.17 -31.72 -37.57
CA GLN A 426 165.85 -32.48 -38.63
C GLN A 426 167.02 -31.69 -39.23
N LYS A 427 166.84 -30.38 -39.49
CA LYS A 427 167.92 -29.50 -39.94
C LYS A 427 169.02 -29.41 -38.88
N GLU A 428 168.66 -29.25 -37.61
CA GLU A 428 169.63 -29.27 -36.51
C GLU A 428 170.41 -30.59 -36.47
N LYS A 429 169.76 -31.75 -36.69
CA LYS A 429 170.43 -33.05 -36.79
C LYS A 429 171.36 -33.14 -38.02
N SER A 430 170.90 -32.74 -39.20
CA SER A 430 171.73 -32.72 -40.41
C SER A 430 172.91 -31.75 -40.30
N ASP A 431 172.72 -30.59 -39.67
CA ASP A 431 173.80 -29.63 -39.41
C ASP A 431 174.81 -30.20 -38.40
N GLN A 432 174.34 -30.95 -37.39
CA GLN A 432 175.22 -31.69 -36.47
C GLN A 432 176.02 -32.78 -37.20
N GLU A 433 175.38 -33.57 -38.07
CA GLU A 433 176.03 -34.60 -38.89
C GLU A 433 177.04 -33.99 -39.88
N MET A 434 176.66 -32.91 -40.58
CA MET A 434 177.56 -32.15 -41.44
C MET A 434 178.71 -31.55 -40.65
N ALA A 435 178.49 -31.08 -39.42
CA ALA A 435 179.57 -30.63 -38.55
C ALA A 435 180.52 -31.79 -38.18
N VAL A 436 180.02 -33.02 -38.00
CA VAL A 436 180.88 -34.21 -37.81
C VAL A 436 181.67 -34.53 -39.07
N LEU A 437 181.05 -34.54 -40.25
CA LEU A 437 181.70 -34.81 -41.53
C LEU A 437 182.74 -33.73 -41.89
N VAL A 438 182.44 -32.46 -41.65
CA VAL A 438 183.40 -31.35 -41.81
C VAL A 438 184.56 -31.51 -40.84
N ARG A 439 184.31 -31.88 -39.57
CA ARG A 439 185.38 -32.20 -38.62
C ARG A 439 186.26 -33.35 -39.12
N ALA A 440 185.67 -34.44 -39.60
CA ALA A 440 186.39 -35.58 -40.16
C ALA A 440 187.19 -35.20 -41.42
N ALA A 441 186.59 -34.44 -42.34
CA ALA A 441 187.24 -33.91 -43.55
C ALA A 441 188.40 -32.97 -43.21
N THR A 442 188.25 -32.14 -42.17
CA THR A 442 189.32 -31.25 -41.68
C THR A 442 190.50 -32.06 -41.11
N ILE A 443 190.24 -33.15 -40.40
CA ILE A 443 191.27 -34.06 -39.87
C ILE A 443 192.03 -34.77 -41.01
N ILE A 444 191.31 -35.28 -42.01
CA ILE A 444 191.89 -35.95 -43.18
C ILE A 444 192.72 -34.96 -44.02
N GLN A 445 192.18 -33.76 -44.27
CA GLN A 445 192.90 -32.68 -44.97
C GLN A 445 194.14 -32.22 -44.21
N ALA A 446 194.09 -32.15 -42.87
CA ALA A 446 195.24 -31.82 -42.04
C ALA A 446 196.33 -32.90 -42.10
N PHE A 447 195.94 -34.19 -42.08
CA PHE A 447 196.88 -35.31 -42.21
C PHE A 447 197.56 -35.35 -43.58
N TRP A 448 196.82 -35.16 -44.67
CA TRP A 448 197.33 -35.13 -46.04
C TRP A 448 198.25 -33.93 -46.30
N LYS A 449 197.83 -32.72 -45.91
CA LYS A 449 198.69 -31.52 -45.98
C LYS A 449 199.96 -31.72 -45.15
N GLY A 450 199.87 -32.38 -44.00
CA GLY A 450 201.03 -32.75 -43.18
C GLY A 450 201.97 -33.77 -43.86
N TYR A 451 201.44 -34.79 -44.53
CA TYR A 451 202.23 -35.78 -45.27
C TYR A 451 202.92 -35.17 -46.49
N GLN A 452 202.21 -34.35 -47.25
CA GLN A 452 202.73 -33.67 -48.44
C GLN A 452 203.86 -32.69 -48.09
N VAL A 453 203.77 -31.99 -46.95
CA VAL A 453 204.84 -31.13 -46.43
C VAL A 453 206.05 -31.95 -45.93
N ARG A 454 205.84 -33.14 -45.33
CA ARG A 454 206.92 -33.99 -44.80
C ARG A 454 207.67 -34.81 -45.87
N SER A 455 207.02 -35.14 -46.98
CA SER A 455 207.62 -35.85 -48.11
C SER A 455 208.66 -35.00 -48.87
N ILE A 456 208.39 -33.70 -49.03
CA ILE A 456 209.22 -32.81 -49.87
C ILE A 456 210.45 -32.28 -49.10
N LEU A 457 210.53 -32.47 -47.77
CA LEU A 457 211.59 -31.91 -46.90
C LEU A 457 212.83 -32.82 -46.66
N ARG A 458 212.95 -34.03 -47.22
CA ARG A 458 214.06 -34.96 -46.90
C ARG A 458 215.23 -35.07 -47.91
N THR A 459 215.13 -34.55 -49.13
CA THR A 459 216.24 -34.64 -50.13
C THR A 459 216.22 -33.39 -51.02
N ARG A 460 217.05 -32.36 -50.89
CA ARG A 460 218.44 -32.24 -50.45
C ARG A 460 218.74 -30.79 -50.08
N ARG A 461 219.28 -30.53 -48.88
CA ARG A 461 220.38 -29.56 -48.67
C ARG A 461 221.34 -30.03 -47.56
N LYS A 462 222.68 -30.17 -47.69
CA LYS A 462 223.68 -29.75 -48.70
C LYS A 462 223.10 -29.51 -50.10
N LYS A 463 222.86 -28.27 -50.56
CA LYS A 463 223.22 -26.92 -50.11
C LYS A 463 222.26 -25.86 -50.72
N LYS A 464 222.13 -24.66 -50.09
CA LYS A 464 222.05 -23.29 -50.72
C LYS A 464 220.87 -22.25 -50.49
N LYS A 465 220.53 -21.75 -49.28
CA LYS A 465 219.78 -20.45 -49.01
C LYS A 465 218.33 -20.29 -49.58
N GLY A 466 217.31 -19.66 -48.98
CA GLY A 466 217.00 -18.79 -47.83
C GLY A 466 215.48 -18.46 -47.98
N LYS A 467 214.78 -17.52 -47.33
CA LYS A 467 214.81 -16.80 -46.06
C LYS A 467 213.53 -15.92 -46.08
N GLY A 468 212.75 -15.89 -44.98
CA GLY A 468 211.72 -14.86 -44.67
C GLY A 468 210.31 -15.14 -45.22
N LYS A 469 209.20 -14.62 -44.65
CA LYS A 469 208.88 -13.68 -43.55
C LYS A 469 207.34 -13.84 -43.33
N LYS A 470 206.80 -13.86 -42.10
CA LYS A 470 206.04 -12.76 -41.41
C LYS A 470 204.93 -12.08 -42.26
N PRO A 471 203.94 -11.42 -41.64
CA PRO A 471 203.02 -11.72 -40.52
C PRO A 471 201.55 -11.60 -41.05
N THR A 472 200.42 -11.55 -40.31
CA THR A 472 199.88 -10.42 -39.52
C THR A 472 198.42 -10.68 -39.10
N LYS A 473 198.04 -10.17 -37.91
CA LYS A 473 196.80 -9.49 -37.43
C LYS A 473 195.46 -9.69 -38.20
N LYS A 474 194.30 -9.76 -37.53
CA LYS A 474 193.79 -9.05 -36.34
C LYS A 474 192.96 -9.98 -35.46
#